data_AF-A0A8J2PGN5-F1
#
_entry.id   AF-A0A8J2PGN5-F1
#
_cell.length_a   1.000
_cell.length_b   1.000
_cell.length_c   1.000
_cell.angle_alpha   90.00
_cell.angle_beta   90.00
_cell.angle_gamma   90.00
#
_symmetry.space_group_name_H-M   'P 1'
#
loop_
_entity.id
_entity.type
_entity.pdbx_description
1 polymer ?
#
loop_
_entity_poly.entity_id
_entity_poly.type
_entity_poly.pdbx_seq_one_letter_code
_entity_poly.pdbx_strand_id
1 'polypeptide(L)'
;MEDTGLSKEFLENALGYRIEKFEVKAGSNLGDGYTCALFGVDVWKVAEPENPISIVVKCYPVNESRQEFLETGNIFKIELGMYDTVIPALTKFQEILPEKERVPLPFAPMIFGQYI
;
A
#
# COMPACT_ATOMS: atom_id res chain seq x y z
N MET A 1 -16.77 15.49 2.67
CA MET A 1 -15.72 14.47 2.63
C MET A 1 -14.58 15.10 1.86
N GLU A 2 -13.36 15.12 2.43
CA GLU A 2 -12.18 15.44 1.64
C GLU A 2 -12.11 14.46 0.47
N ASP A 3 -11.91 14.97 -0.73
CA ASP A 3 -11.72 14.14 -1.92
C ASP A 3 -10.46 13.30 -1.70
N THR A 4 -10.63 11.98 -1.64
CA THR A 4 -9.54 11.04 -1.34
C THR A 4 -8.63 10.85 -2.56
N GLY A 5 -9.04 11.32 -3.74
CA GLY A 5 -8.33 11.10 -5.01
C GLY A 5 -8.31 9.63 -5.46
N LEU A 6 -8.96 8.72 -4.71
CA LEU A 6 -9.02 7.30 -5.02
C LEU A 6 -10.19 7.03 -5.97
N SER A 7 -9.88 6.65 -7.20
CA SER A 7 -10.87 6.27 -8.21
C SER A 7 -10.98 4.75 -8.34
N LYS A 8 -12.14 4.28 -8.82
CA LYS A 8 -12.35 2.88 -9.17
C LYS A 8 -11.32 2.42 -10.22
N GLU A 9 -11.05 3.26 -11.22
CA GLU A 9 -10.09 2.98 -12.28
C GLU A 9 -8.67 2.78 -11.73
N PHE A 10 -8.23 3.66 -10.83
CA PHE A 10 -6.94 3.52 -10.16
C PHE A 10 -6.83 2.18 -9.42
N LEU A 11 -7.85 1.82 -8.64
CA LEU A 11 -7.86 0.57 -7.88
C LEU A 11 -7.91 -0.66 -8.79
N GLU A 12 -8.70 -0.64 -9.87
CA GLU A 12 -8.74 -1.74 -10.85
C GLU A 12 -7.38 -1.93 -11.54
N ASN A 13 -6.72 -0.83 -11.92
CA ASN A 13 -5.40 -0.86 -12.54
C ASN A 13 -4.32 -1.38 -11.58
N ALA A 14 -4.36 -0.95 -10.31
CA ALA A 14 -3.40 -1.40 -9.31
C ALA A 14 -3.60 -2.89 -8.96
N LEU A 15 -4.84 -3.31 -8.74
CA LEU A 15 -5.17 -4.64 -8.22
C LEU A 15 -5.25 -5.71 -9.31
N GLY A 16 -5.42 -5.32 -10.58
CA GLY A 16 -5.45 -6.24 -11.72
C GLY A 16 -6.76 -7.01 -11.89
N TYR A 17 -7.87 -6.54 -11.30
CA TYR A 17 -9.20 -7.13 -11.47
C TYR A 17 -10.30 -6.08 -11.41
N ARG A 18 -11.49 -6.45 -11.90
CA ARG A 18 -12.68 -5.59 -11.88
C ARG A 18 -13.29 -5.49 -10.48
N ILE A 19 -13.61 -4.27 -10.11
CA ILE A 19 -14.21 -3.91 -8.83
C ILE A 19 -15.70 -3.69 -9.07
N GLU A 20 -16.56 -4.16 -8.18
CA GLU A 20 -17.96 -3.80 -8.19
C GLU A 20 -18.12 -2.43 -7.51
N LYS A 21 -17.70 -2.37 -6.25
CA LYS A 21 -17.69 -1.17 -5.40
C LYS A 21 -16.47 -1.18 -4.47
N PHE A 22 -16.16 -0.01 -3.91
CA PHE A 22 -15.17 0.14 -2.86
C PHE A 22 -15.64 1.17 -1.82
N GLU A 23 -15.18 1.02 -0.60
CA GLU A 23 -15.49 1.92 0.52
C GLU A 23 -14.19 2.39 1.16
N VAL A 24 -14.03 3.70 1.30
CA VAL A 24 -12.84 4.30 1.91
C VAL A 24 -13.13 4.61 3.38
N LYS A 25 -12.23 4.14 4.24
CA LYS A 25 -12.20 4.38 5.68
C LYS A 25 -10.95 5.19 6.01
N ALA A 26 -11.01 5.97 7.09
CA ALA A 26 -9.83 6.63 7.62
C ALA A 26 -8.77 5.56 7.96
N GLY A 27 -7.61 5.60 7.30
CA GLY A 27 -6.52 4.67 7.54
C GLY A 27 -5.64 5.05 8.73
N SER A 28 -5.81 6.26 9.27
CA SER A 28 -5.11 6.78 10.44
C SER A 28 -5.95 7.85 11.16
N ASN A 29 -5.59 8.19 12.40
CA ASN A 29 -6.25 9.30 13.10
C ASN A 29 -5.72 10.66 12.60
N LEU A 30 -6.43 11.75 12.93
CA LEU A 30 -5.92 13.10 12.71
C LEU A 30 -4.57 13.27 13.44
N GLY A 31 -3.52 13.59 12.68
CA GLY A 31 -2.17 13.82 13.21
C GLY A 31 -1.17 12.68 12.94
N ASP A 32 -1.63 11.48 12.60
CA ASP A 32 -0.77 10.31 12.34
C ASP A 32 -0.08 10.37 10.95
N GLY A 33 -0.70 11.05 9.98
CA GLY A 33 -0.23 11.18 8.60
C GLY A 33 0.68 12.39 8.35
N TYR A 34 1.80 12.51 9.07
CA TYR A 34 2.74 13.64 8.83
C TYR A 34 3.49 13.49 7.51
N THR A 35 3.77 12.25 7.10
CA THR A 35 4.62 11.88 5.96
C THR A 35 3.88 11.15 4.83
N CYS A 36 2.58 10.90 4.97
CA CYS A 36 1.75 10.29 3.93
C CYS A 36 0.26 10.44 4.29
N ALA A 37 -0.60 10.33 3.29
CA ALA A 37 -2.02 10.07 3.48
C ALA A 37 -2.26 8.56 3.47
N LEU A 38 -2.90 8.03 4.53
CA LEU A 38 -3.21 6.61 4.65
C LEU A 38 -4.73 6.40 4.62
N PHE A 39 -5.17 5.52 3.73
CA PHE A 39 -6.56 5.15 3.56
C PHE A 39 -6.72 3.65 3.79
N GLY A 40 -7.67 3.25 4.63
CA GLY A 40 -8.17 1.89 4.63
C GLY A 40 -9.22 1.77 3.53
N VAL A 41 -9.14 0.76 2.66
CA VAL A 41 -10.10 0.59 1.57
C VAL A 41 -10.61 -0.84 1.57
N ASP A 42 -11.92 -0.99 1.67
CA ASP A 42 -12.57 -2.27 1.42
C ASP A 42 -12.99 -2.33 -0.05
N VAL A 43 -12.64 -3.41 -0.73
CA VAL A 43 -12.86 -3.59 -2.17
C VAL A 43 -13.64 -4.88 -2.41
N TRP A 44 -14.77 -4.76 -3.10
CA TRP A 44 -15.59 -5.89 -3.52
C TRP A 44 -15.33 -6.18 -4.99
N LYS A 45 -14.98 -7.43 -5.31
CA LYS A 45 -14.70 -7.88 -6.67
C LYS A 45 -16.00 -8.23 -7.37
N VAL A 46 -16.07 -7.99 -8.68
CA VAL A 46 -17.22 -8.44 -9.50
C VAL A 46 -17.40 -9.96 -9.44
N ALA A 47 -16.30 -10.72 -9.38
CA ALA A 47 -16.34 -12.18 -9.31
C ALA A 47 -16.77 -12.72 -7.93
N GLU A 48 -16.58 -11.94 -6.86
CA GLU A 48 -16.79 -12.35 -5.46
C GLU A 48 -17.40 -11.19 -4.66
N PRO A 49 -18.67 -10.85 -4.91
CA PRO A 49 -19.31 -9.65 -4.36
C PRO A 49 -19.67 -9.76 -2.88
N GLU A 50 -19.56 -10.95 -2.27
CA GLU A 50 -19.88 -11.16 -0.84
C GLU A 50 -18.67 -11.04 0.09
N ASN A 51 -17.45 -11.15 -0.46
CA ASN A 51 -16.21 -11.17 0.33
C ASN A 51 -15.33 -9.97 -0.03
N PRO A 52 -15.40 -8.86 0.72
CA PRO A 52 -14.48 -7.75 0.52
C PRO A 52 -13.05 -8.14 0.86
N ILE A 53 -12.11 -7.56 0.15
CA ILE A 53 -10.73 -7.49 0.61
C ILE A 53 -10.48 -6.13 1.26
N SER A 54 -9.74 -6.12 2.36
CA SER A 54 -9.31 -4.87 3.01
C SER A 54 -7.86 -4.59 2.65
N ILE A 55 -7.60 -3.41 2.10
CA ILE A 55 -6.25 -2.93 1.73
C ILE A 55 -5.94 -1.61 2.43
N VAL A 56 -4.65 -1.31 2.54
CA VAL A 56 -4.16 0.01 2.95
C VAL A 56 -3.56 0.70 1.73
N VAL A 57 -4.02 1.91 1.44
CA VAL A 57 -3.49 2.74 0.36
C VAL A 57 -2.72 3.90 0.97
N LYS A 58 -1.45 4.02 0.56
CA LYS A 58 -0.53 5.07 1.01
C LYS A 58 -0.28 6.02 -0.15
N CYS A 59 -0.66 7.28 0.02
CA CYS A 59 -0.51 8.32 -0.98
C CYS A 59 0.39 9.45 -0.45
N TYR A 60 0.91 10.24 -1.38
CA TYR A 60 1.48 11.53 -1.03
C TYR A 60 0.41 12.41 -0.34
N PRO A 61 0.79 13.19 0.67
CA PRO A 61 -0.13 14.14 1.28
C PRO A 61 -0.52 15.20 0.26
N VAL A 62 -1.74 15.74 0.33
CA VAL A 62 -2.22 16.79 -0.60
C VAL A 62 -1.43 18.10 -0.46
N ASN A 63 -0.81 18.33 0.71
CA ASN A 63 -0.05 19.53 0.99
C ASN A 63 1.32 19.55 0.27
N GLU A 64 1.52 20.52 -0.62
CA GLU A 64 2.71 20.66 -1.48
C GLU A 64 4.04 20.71 -0.70
N SER A 65 4.12 21.47 0.40
CA SER A 65 5.38 21.57 1.16
C SER A 65 5.75 20.25 1.84
N ARG A 66 4.76 19.42 2.19
CA ARG A 66 5.01 18.04 2.65
C ARG A 66 5.42 17.13 1.49
N GLN A 67 4.86 17.30 0.29
CA GLN A 67 5.29 16.54 -0.89
C GLN A 67 6.76 16.81 -1.19
N GLU A 68 7.19 18.08 -1.23
CA GLU A 68 8.58 18.48 -1.48
C GLU A 68 9.57 17.87 -0.45
N PHE A 69 9.19 17.87 0.83
CA PHE A 69 9.99 17.21 1.88
C PHE A 69 10.14 15.70 1.63
N LEU A 70 9.05 15.02 1.27
CA LEU A 70 9.05 13.58 1.02
C LEU A 70 9.81 13.20 -0.24
N GLU A 71 9.72 14.03 -1.29
CA GLU A 71 10.48 13.88 -2.53
C GLU A 71 11.98 14.04 -2.29
N THR A 72 12.37 15.06 -1.52
CA THR A 72 13.79 15.27 -1.14
C THR A 72 14.35 14.06 -0.40
N GLY A 73 13.56 13.46 0.49
CA GLY A 73 13.93 12.25 1.22
C GLY A 73 13.81 10.95 0.41
N ASN A 74 13.22 10.97 -0.78
CA ASN A 74 12.91 9.78 -1.60
C ASN A 74 12.22 8.65 -0.81
N ILE A 75 11.40 8.99 0.19
CA ILE A 75 10.93 8.03 1.20
C ILE A 75 10.14 6.88 0.57
N PHE A 76 9.23 7.18 -0.37
CA PHE A 76 8.44 6.14 -1.03
C PHE A 76 9.32 5.24 -1.91
N LYS A 77 10.35 5.79 -2.56
CA LYS A 77 11.31 5.02 -3.36
C LYS A 77 12.16 4.08 -2.49
N ILE A 78 12.56 4.52 -1.30
CA ILE A 78 13.26 3.68 -0.32
C ILE A 78 12.34 2.55 0.16
N GLU A 79 11.08 2.88 0.48
CA GLU A 79 10.07 1.90 0.88
C GLU A 79 9.81 0.87 -0.23
N LEU A 80 9.64 1.31 -1.48
CA LEU A 80 9.58 0.44 -2.66
C LEU A 80 10.80 -0.51 -2.73
N GLY A 81 12.01 0.03 -2.54
CA GLY A 81 13.24 -0.77 -2.52
C GLY A 81 13.25 -1.84 -1.42
N MET A 82 12.59 -1.61 -0.28
CA MET A 82 12.43 -2.63 0.76
C MET A 82 11.60 -3.81 0.25
N TYR A 83 10.47 -3.55 -0.42
CA TYR A 83 9.58 -4.59 -0.95
C TYR A 83 10.15 -5.28 -2.20
N ASP A 84 10.81 -4.55 -3.09
CA ASP A 84 11.34 -5.10 -4.35
C ASP A 84 12.66 -5.85 -4.19
N THR A 85 13.52 -5.40 -3.26
CA THR A 85 14.90 -5.89 -3.18
C THR A 85 15.19 -6.53 -1.84
N VAL A 86 14.98 -5.81 -0.73
CA VAL A 86 15.46 -6.24 0.59
C VAL A 86 14.67 -7.45 1.11
N ILE A 87 13.34 -7.36 1.12
CA ILE A 87 12.46 -8.42 1.61
C ILE A 87 12.65 -9.73 0.82
N PRO A 88 12.66 -9.72 -0.53
CA PRO A 88 12.94 -10.93 -1.31
C PRO A 88 14.33 -11.51 -1.04
N ALA A 89 15.35 -10.67 -0.87
CA ALA A 89 16.71 -11.11 -0.56
C ALA A 89 16.79 -11.77 0.83
N LEU A 90 16.14 -11.18 1.83
CA LEU A 90 16.04 -11.77 3.18
C LEU A 90 15.27 -13.09 3.14
N THR A 91 14.18 -13.16 2.38
CA THR A 91 13.41 -14.41 2.22
C THR A 91 14.26 -15.52 1.62
N LYS A 92 15.02 -15.25 0.56
CA LYS A 92 15.99 -16.20 -0.04
C LYS A 92 17.10 -16.60 0.94
N PHE A 93 17.61 -15.64 1.72
CA PHE A 93 18.62 -15.94 2.73
C PHE A 93 18.10 -16.90 3.80
N GLN A 94 16.81 -16.87 4.14
CA GLN A 94 16.23 -17.82 5.08
C GLN A 94 16.13 -19.25 4.54
N GLU A 95 16.03 -19.43 3.22
CA GLU A 95 15.94 -20.74 2.59
C GLU A 95 17.20 -21.59 2.84
N ILE A 96 18.37 -20.94 2.97
CA ILE A 96 19.65 -21.61 3.26
C ILE A 96 19.88 -21.89 4.75
N LEU A 97 19.05 -21.34 5.64
CA LEU A 97 19.14 -21.58 7.09
C LEU A 97 18.41 -22.87 7.48
N PRO A 98 18.87 -23.57 8.54
CA PRO A 98 18.09 -24.64 9.18
C PRO A 98 16.71 -24.12 9.60
N GLU A 99 15.67 -24.95 9.46
CA GLU A 99 14.28 -24.54 9.72
C GLU A 99 14.08 -23.91 11.11
N LYS A 100 14.74 -24.47 12.13
CA LYS A 100 14.72 -23.98 13.53
C LYS A 100 15.29 -22.56 13.72
N GLU A 101 16.06 -22.06 12.74
CA GLU A 101 16.71 -20.75 12.75
C GLU A 101 16.00 -19.75 11.83
N ARG A 102 14.97 -20.18 11.09
CA ARG A 102 14.16 -19.29 10.25
C ARG A 102 13.23 -18.44 11.12
N VAL A 103 13.08 -17.18 10.73
CA VAL A 103 12.22 -16.20 11.37
C VAL A 103 11.16 -15.74 10.36
N PRO A 104 9.86 -15.86 10.68
CA PRO A 104 8.84 -15.30 9.80
C PRO A 104 9.06 -13.80 9.67
N LEU A 105 9.17 -13.30 8.44
CA LEU A 105 9.27 -11.87 8.18
C LEU A 105 7.85 -11.31 8.06
N PRO A 106 7.37 -10.51 9.05
CA PRO A 106 5.98 -10.05 9.08
C PRO A 106 5.85 -8.77 8.26
N PHE A 107 5.66 -8.89 6.95
CA PHE A 107 5.35 -7.76 6.07
C PHE A 107 4.06 -8.01 5.31
N ALA A 108 3.29 -6.95 5.07
CA ALA A 108 2.12 -7.02 4.21
C ALA A 108 2.56 -7.15 2.74
N PRO A 109 1.83 -7.89 1.90
CA PRO A 109 2.09 -7.88 0.46
C PRO A 109 1.85 -6.48 -0.10
N MET A 110 2.78 -6.01 -0.94
CA MET A 110 2.68 -4.72 -1.63
C MET A 110 2.20 -4.94 -3.07
N ILE A 111 1.33 -4.05 -3.55
CA ILE A 111 0.82 -4.01 -4.92
C ILE A 111 1.06 -2.60 -5.47
N PHE A 112 1.49 -2.50 -6.73
CA PHE A 112 1.75 -1.21 -7.38
C PHE A 112 0.50 -0.65 -8.04
N GLY A 113 0.22 0.64 -7.81
CA GLY A 113 -0.70 1.44 -8.61
C GLY A 113 0.04 2.58 -9.27
N GLN A 114 -0.20 2.85 -10.56
CA GLN A 114 0.31 4.07 -11.20
C GLN A 114 -0.51 5.25 -10.69
N TYR A 115 0.17 6.35 -10.34
CA TYR A 115 -0.49 7.62 -10.10
C TYR A 115 -1.14 8.07 -11.42
N ILE A 116 -2.45 8.35 -11.40
CA ILE A 116 -3.15 8.97 -12.53
C ILE A 116 -3.11 10.48 -12.32
#